data_AF-A0A0D7ENB0-F1
#
_entry.id   AF-A0A0D7ENB0-F1
#
_cell.length_a   1.000
_cell.length_b   1.000
_cell.length_c   1.000
_cell.angle_alpha   90.00
_cell.angle_beta   90.00
_cell.angle_gamma   90.00
#
_symmetry.space_group_name_H-M   'P 1'
#
loop_
_entity.id
_entity.type
_entity.pdbx_description
1 polymer ?
#
loop_
_entity_poly.entity_id
_entity_poly.type
_entity_poly.pdbx_seq_one_letter_code
_entity_poly.pdbx_strand_id
1 'polypeptide(L)' 'FAPKGTPAPIIARLNAAASKALDDPEVRRRLLALGSVIPSPAERTPQALAQLVKVEIDRWKPVLMAVAP' A
#
# COMPACT_ATOMS: atom_id res chain seq x y z
N PHE A 1 -1.13 -3.11 5.70
CA PHE A 1 -0.43 -4.14 6.51
C PHE A 1 -1.27 -4.47 7.73
N ALA A 2 -1.07 -5.68 8.28
CA ALA A 2 -1.60 -6.09 9.58
C ALA A 2 -0.67 -7.20 10.12
N PRO A 3 -0.69 -7.52 11.42
CA PRO A 3 0.11 -8.61 11.98
C PRO A 3 -0.08 -9.94 11.24
N LYS A 4 0.98 -10.74 11.14
CA LYS A 4 0.89 -12.10 10.59
C LYS A 4 -0.17 -12.89 11.36
N GLY A 5 -1.05 -13.57 10.64
CA GLY A 5 -2.16 -14.33 11.23
C GLY A 5 -3.43 -13.53 11.48
N THR A 6 -3.48 -12.23 11.14
CA THR A 6 -4.74 -11.47 11.17
C THR A 6 -5.81 -12.18 10.32
N PRO A 7 -6.99 -12.50 10.87
CA PRO A 7 -8.05 -13.19 10.14
C PRO A 7 -8.45 -12.51 8.84
N ALA A 8 -8.69 -13.30 7.79
CA ALA A 8 -9.07 -12.80 6.46
C ALA A 8 -10.30 -11.86 6.47
N PRO A 9 -11.37 -12.10 7.26
CA PRO A 9 -12.49 -11.17 7.35
C PRO A 9 -12.10 -9.78 7.88
N ILE A 10 -11.12 -9.72 8.80
CA ILE A 10 -10.62 -8.45 9.34
C ILE A 10 -9.80 -7.71 8.29
N ILE A 11 -8.94 -8.41 7.56
CA ILE A 11 -8.19 -7.84 6.43
C ILE A 11 -9.15 -7.26 5.39
N ALA A 12 -10.20 -8.01 5.03
CA ALA A 12 -11.19 -7.56 4.07
C ALA A 12 -11.91 -6.28 4.55
N ARG A 13 -12.32 -6.23 5.82
CA ARG A 13 -12.97 -5.03 6.39
C ARG A 13 -12.05 -3.82 6.40
N LEU A 14 -10.79 -3.98 6.79
CA LEU A 14 -9.81 -2.89 6.81
C LEU A 14 -9.51 -2.39 5.40
N ASN A 15 -9.33 -3.30 4.45
CA ASN A 15 -9.10 -2.94 3.05
C ASN A 15 -10.29 -2.17 2.45
N ALA A 16 -11.51 -2.64 2.67
CA ALA A 16 -12.73 -1.96 2.22
C ALA A 16 -12.85 -0.55 2.80
N ALA A 17 -12.57 -0.38 4.10
CA ALA A 17 -12.59 0.93 4.74
C ALA A 17 -11.54 1.89 4.17
N ALA A 18 -10.31 1.40 3.94
CA ALA A 18 -9.24 2.19 3.33
C ALA A 18 -9.58 2.58 1.88
N SER A 19 -10.09 1.65 1.08
CA SER A 19 -10.52 1.92 -0.30
C SER A 19 -11.61 2.99 -0.35
N LYS A 20 -12.62 2.89 0.53
CA LYS A 20 -13.67 3.91 0.65
C LYS A 20 -13.12 5.28 1.06
N ALA A 21 -12.16 5.33 1.98
CA ALA A 21 -11.54 6.59 2.39
C ALA A 21 -10.79 7.26 1.23
N LEU A 22 -10.16 6.50 0.34
CA LEU A 22 -9.49 7.05 -0.84
C LEU A 22 -10.45 7.56 -1.92
N ASP A 23 -11.74 7.19 -1.85
CA ASP A 23 -12.80 7.73 -2.70
C ASP A 23 -13.49 8.97 -2.09
N ASP A 24 -13.23 9.27 -0.81
CA ASP A 24 -13.76 10.48 -0.17
C ASP A 24 -13.15 11.75 -0.81
N PRO A 25 -13.98 12.73 -1.25
CA PRO A 25 -13.47 13.91 -1.95
C PRO A 25 -12.48 14.75 -1.14
N GLU A 26 -12.68 14.89 0.17
CA GLU A 26 -11.82 15.72 1.01
C GLU A 26 -10.49 15.03 1.30
N VAL A 27 -10.51 13.71 1.55
CA VAL A 27 -9.29 12.89 1.64
C VAL A 27 -8.49 12.99 0.34
N ARG A 28 -9.17 12.79 -0.79
CA ARG A 28 -8.56 12.84 -2.12
C ARG A 28 -7.92 14.20 -2.40
N ARG A 29 -8.65 15.30 -2.10
CA ARG A 29 -8.16 16.67 -2.28
C ARG A 29 -6.88 16.93 -1.48
N ARG A 30 -6.84 16.52 -0.21
CA ARG A 30 -5.67 16.74 0.66
C ARG A 30 -4.45 15.94 0.21
N LEU A 31 -4.63 14.66 -0.12
CA LEU A 31 -3.53 13.81 -0.60
C LEU A 31 -2.93 14.35 -1.91
N LEU A 32 -3.77 14.76 -2.85
CA LEU A 32 -3.32 15.37 -4.11
C LEU A 32 -2.62 16.72 -3.89
N ALA A 33 -3.09 17.55 -2.95
CA ALA A 33 -2.44 18.82 -2.61
C ALA A 33 -1.03 18.62 -2.02
N LEU A 34 -0.76 17.48 -1.40
CA LEU A 34 0.57 17.09 -0.89
C LEU A 34 1.45 16.41 -1.96
N GLY A 35 0.98 16.31 -3.21
CA GLY A 35 1.69 15.65 -4.30
C GLY A 35 1.64 14.12 -4.27
N SER A 36 0.73 13.54 -3.50
CA SER A 36 0.58 12.07 -3.46
C SER A 36 -0.09 11.55 -4.74
N VAL A 37 0.32 10.36 -5.17
CA VAL A 37 -0.40 9.60 -6.20
C VAL A 37 -1.38 8.66 -5.50
N ILE A 38 -2.66 8.77 -5.86
CA ILE A 38 -3.70 7.93 -5.29
C ILE A 38 -3.83 6.67 -6.16
N PRO A 39 -3.65 5.46 -5.60
CA PRO A 39 -3.74 4.23 -6.38
C PRO A 39 -5.13 4.08 -6.98
N SER A 40 -5.21 3.51 -8.19
CA SER A 40 -6.48 3.16 -8.82
C SER A 40 -7.23 2.11 -7.99
N PRO A 41 -8.56 1.96 -8.16
CA PRO A 41 -9.32 0.94 -7.42
C PRO A 41 -8.76 -0.48 -7.56
N ALA A 42 -8.21 -0.83 -8.73
CA ALA A 42 -7.61 -2.15 -8.98
C ALA A 42 -6.30 -2.38 -8.19
N GLU A 43 -5.57 -1.30 -7.86
CA GLU A 43 -4.32 -1.35 -7.10
C GLU A 43 -4.54 -1.33 -5.58
N ARG A 44 -5.77 -1.11 -5.11
CA ARG A 44 -6.11 -1.05 -3.68
C ARG A 44 -6.39 -2.41 -3.05
N THR A 45 -5.70 -3.47 -3.49
CA THR A 45 -5.90 -4.83 -2.97
C THR A 45 -4.76 -5.26 -2.04
N PRO A 46 -4.98 -6.18 -1.09
CA PRO A 46 -3.90 -6.77 -0.30
C PRO A 46 -2.80 -7.40 -1.17
N GLN A 47 -3.19 -7.99 -2.31
CA GLN A 47 -2.27 -8.64 -3.25
C GLN A 47 -1.41 -7.61 -3.99
N ALA A 48 -1.98 -6.51 -4.45
CA ALA A 48 -1.21 -5.44 -5.11
C ALA A 48 -0.15 -4.85 -4.16
N LEU A 49 -0.50 -4.62 -2.89
CA LEU A 49 0.46 -4.19 -1.89
C LEU A 49 1.56 -5.24 -1.64
N ALA A 50 1.21 -6.53 -1.56
CA ALA A 50 2.18 -7.59 -1.38
C ALA A 50 3.18 -7.68 -2.55
N GLN A 51 2.70 -7.52 -3.79
CA GLN A 51 3.56 -7.48 -4.97
C GLN A 51 4.46 -6.25 -4.98
N LEU A 52 3.95 -5.07 -4.66
CA LEU A 52 4.76 -3.86 -4.54
C LEU A 52 5.91 -4.06 -3.54
N VAL A 53 5.61 -4.58 -2.35
CA VAL A 53 6.63 -4.85 -1.34
C VAL A 53 7.69 -5.81 -1.85
N LYS A 54 7.28 -6.88 -2.52
CA LYS A 54 8.23 -7.84 -3.12
C LYS A 54 9.14 -7.15 -4.13
N VAL A 55 8.58 -6.38 -5.06
CA VAL A 55 9.33 -5.66 -6.09
C VAL A 55 10.30 -4.66 -5.48
N GLU A 56 9.87 -3.89 -4.48
CA GLU A 56 10.73 -2.89 -3.83
C GLU A 56 11.85 -3.56 -3.02
N ILE A 57 11.59 -4.69 -2.34
CA ILE A 57 12.67 -5.48 -1.71
C ILE A 57 13.69 -5.93 -2.75
N ASP A 58 13.23 -6.53 -3.84
CA ASP A 58 14.09 -7.08 -4.89
C ASP A 58 14.92 -5.94 -5.56
N ARG A 59 14.33 -4.75 -5.71
CA ARG A 59 14.99 -3.55 -6.24
C ARG A 59 16.06 -2.99 -5.31
N TRP A 60 15.76 -2.82 -4.03
CA TRP A 60 16.62 -2.08 -3.11
C TRP A 60 17.66 -2.94 -2.41
N LYS A 61 17.41 -4.24 -2.23
CA LYS A 61 18.37 -5.17 -1.62
C LYS A 61 19.80 -5.09 -2.21
N PRO A 62 20.02 -5.16 -3.53
CA PRO A 62 21.38 -5.08 -4.08
C PRO A 62 22.03 -3.72 -3.85
N VAL A 63 21.26 -2.62 -3.93
CA VAL A 63 21.77 -1.25 -3.69
C VAL A 63 22.29 -1.13 -2.25
N LEU A 64 21.53 -1.64 -1.28
CA LEU A 64 21.91 -1.60 0.13
C LEU A 64 23.11 -2.50 0.44
N MET A 65 23.17 -3.68 -0.19
CA MET A 65 24.32 -4.60 -0.03
C MET A 65 25.61 -4.06 -0.65
N ALA A 66 25.52 -3.25 -1.71
CA ALA A 66 26.70 -2.67 -2.37
C ALA A 66 27.42 -1.60 -1.53
N VAL A 67 26.73 -1.01 -0.55
CA VAL A 67 27.27 0.05 0.34
C VAL A 67 27.41 -0.42 1.80
N ALA A 68 27.14 -1.69 2.07
CA ALA A 68 27.35 -2.28 3.39
C ALA A 68 28.87 -2.47 3.61
N PRO A 69 29.41 -2.07 4.78
CA PRO A 69 30.82 -2.24 5.10
C PRO A 69 31.25 -3.71 5.20
#